data_AF-A0A945LD12-F1
#
_entry.id   AF-A0A945LD12-F1
#
_cell.length_a   1.000
_cell.length_b   1.000
_cell.length_c   1.000
_cell.angle_alpha   90.00
_cell.angle_beta   90.00
_cell.angle_gamma   90.00
#
_symmetry.space_group_name_H-M   'P 1'
#
loop_
_entity.id
_entity.type
_entity.pdbx_description
1 polymer ?
#
loop_
_entity_poly.entity_id
_entity_poly.type
_entity_poly.pdbx_seq_one_letter_code
_entity_poly.pdbx_strand_id
1 'polypeptide(L)'
;MDENLIGLAYCTEDVLEDFLTSFEKCPICGSSDRHAMPPAEEFHNRYTNAMASYTDADPKELLAKIAVFKCEVCSTEYCDPWLKRDFAAELYGVVMGQHRFGWWAFDQWASNKQEFSTSSMNRGALWTYLLEHAGQIDKYAEVNCPFAGFTTHFDNMNGPLEETERAEISDFIIGMREAYHESDQFAGWPKKLDRKAPPAPAPRNRYLIREPSSYYWGNNCVHQNTSCHAMATMLFNIKMTSFNEIETDAVDFDVIGLFQALDHFVDPMTVLRRALKAARIVIVVGHNYKSVIHKQHQFQFGGGLSDYLRGCGFAVKDVPEELIAIDIDDDQNSRCYLISEKENFDD
;
A
#
# COMPACT_ATOMS: atom_id res chain seq x y z
N MET A 1 40.33 16.30 -29.89
CA MET A 1 39.33 17.10 -29.15
C MET A 1 38.45 17.71 -30.21
N ASP A 2 37.35 17.03 -30.49
CA ASP A 2 36.24 17.60 -31.23
C ASP A 2 35.02 17.44 -30.33
N GLU A 3 34.59 18.58 -29.79
CA GLU A 3 33.24 18.79 -29.32
C GLU A 3 32.35 18.80 -30.57
N ASN A 4 31.41 17.85 -30.68
CA ASN A 4 30.09 18.10 -31.28
C ASN A 4 29.20 16.85 -31.30
N LEU A 5 27.92 17.11 -31.02
CA LEU A 5 26.72 16.33 -31.35
C LEU A 5 26.32 15.20 -30.38
N ILE A 6 25.92 15.59 -29.17
CA ILE A 6 24.68 15.03 -28.60
C ILE A 6 23.62 16.11 -28.80
N GLY A 7 22.86 15.99 -29.88
CA GLY A 7 21.65 16.80 -30.04
C GLY A 7 20.68 16.42 -28.94
N LEU A 8 20.43 17.34 -28.01
CA LEU A 8 19.22 17.36 -27.22
C LEU A 8 18.05 17.45 -28.21
N ALA A 9 17.46 16.30 -28.53
CA ALA A 9 16.14 16.27 -29.12
C ALA A 9 15.19 16.88 -28.08
N TYR A 10 14.76 18.10 -28.32
CA TYR A 10 13.67 18.69 -27.55
C TYR A 10 12.44 17.82 -27.75
N CYS A 11 11.93 17.26 -26.65
CA CYS A 11 10.71 16.46 -26.63
C CYS A 11 9.56 17.34 -27.15
N THR A 12 8.97 16.97 -28.29
CA THR A 12 7.79 17.66 -28.83
C THR A 12 6.58 17.36 -27.96
N GLU A 13 5.66 18.32 -27.78
CA GLU A 13 4.45 18.18 -26.95
C GLU A 13 3.67 16.87 -27.20
N ASP A 14 3.75 16.33 -28.43
CA ASP A 14 3.11 15.11 -28.93
C ASP A 14 3.50 13.82 -28.17
N VAL A 15 4.71 13.70 -27.61
CA VAL A 15 5.17 12.43 -26.99
C VAL A 15 4.41 12.14 -25.69
N LEU A 16 3.96 13.18 -24.97
CA LEU A 16 3.28 13.00 -23.68
C LEU A 16 1.80 12.60 -23.81
N GLU A 17 1.16 12.91 -24.95
CA GLU A 17 -0.19 12.43 -25.26
C GLU A 17 -0.25 10.90 -25.44
N ASP A 18 0.89 10.28 -25.78
CA ASP A 18 1.01 8.83 -25.87
C ASP A 18 0.96 8.14 -24.50
N PHE A 19 1.25 8.85 -23.40
CA PHE A 19 1.32 8.25 -22.05
C PHE A 19 0.21 8.69 -21.09
N LEU A 20 -0.42 9.83 -21.36
CA LEU A 20 -1.45 10.40 -20.50
C LEU A 20 -2.85 10.21 -21.11
N THR A 21 -3.84 10.04 -20.25
CA THR A 21 -5.27 10.02 -20.61
C THR A 21 -6.06 10.80 -19.59
N SER A 22 -7.14 11.44 -20.05
CA SER A 22 -8.01 12.16 -19.14
C SER A 22 -8.88 11.21 -18.31
N PHE A 23 -9.09 11.58 -17.05
CA PHE A 23 -9.99 10.95 -16.11
C PHE A 23 -11.00 11.99 -15.63
N GLU A 24 -12.01 12.28 -16.46
CA GLU A 24 -13.04 13.31 -16.18
C GLU A 24 -13.95 13.00 -14.98
N LYS A 25 -13.89 11.78 -14.46
CA LYS A 25 -14.70 11.30 -13.34
C LYS A 25 -13.81 10.89 -12.18
N CYS A 26 -14.27 11.20 -10.97
CA CYS A 26 -13.63 10.77 -9.74
C CYS A 26 -13.47 9.23 -9.71
N PRO A 27 -12.27 8.70 -9.41
CA PRO A 27 -12.03 7.25 -9.37
C PRO A 27 -12.78 6.54 -8.23
N ILE A 28 -13.29 7.27 -7.24
CA ILE A 28 -14.03 6.71 -6.11
C ILE A 28 -15.54 6.75 -6.34
N CYS A 29 -16.11 7.92 -6.59
CA CYS A 29 -17.57 8.06 -6.67
C CYS A 29 -18.12 8.16 -8.10
N GLY A 30 -17.25 8.27 -9.11
CA GLY A 30 -17.66 8.43 -10.51
C GLY A 30 -18.30 9.78 -10.86
N SER A 31 -18.37 10.72 -9.90
CA SER A 31 -18.85 12.08 -10.15
C SER A 31 -17.91 12.85 -11.07
N SER A 32 -18.47 13.64 -11.98
CA SER A 32 -17.75 14.63 -12.77
C SER A 32 -17.66 16.00 -12.08
N ASP A 33 -18.34 16.17 -10.95
CA ASP A 33 -18.34 17.42 -10.19
C ASP A 33 -17.05 17.57 -9.38
N ARG A 34 -16.27 18.59 -9.74
CA ARG A 34 -14.90 18.80 -9.28
C ARG A 34 -14.44 20.24 -9.49
N HIS A 35 -13.48 20.67 -8.70
CA HIS A 35 -12.71 21.88 -8.94
C HIS A 35 -11.22 21.58 -9.06
N ALA A 36 -10.50 22.41 -9.82
CA ALA A 36 -9.05 22.35 -9.89
C ALA A 36 -8.45 22.87 -8.58
N MET A 37 -7.49 22.13 -8.03
CA MET A 37 -6.70 22.57 -6.89
C MET A 37 -5.60 23.53 -7.35
N PRO A 38 -5.19 24.49 -6.51
CA PRO A 38 -4.02 25.32 -6.80
C PRO A 38 -2.79 24.45 -7.07
N PRO A 39 -1.89 24.86 -7.98
CA PRO A 39 -0.63 24.18 -8.18
C PRO A 39 0.15 24.12 -6.86
N ALA A 40 0.58 22.93 -6.48
CA ALA A 40 1.49 22.72 -5.36
C ALA A 40 2.95 22.68 -5.85
N GLU A 41 3.89 22.82 -4.93
CA GLU A 41 5.29 22.60 -5.23
C GLU A 41 5.50 21.18 -5.77
N GLU A 42 6.23 21.07 -6.88
CA GLU A 42 6.45 19.79 -7.53
C GLU A 42 7.42 18.94 -6.72
N PHE A 43 6.91 17.85 -6.16
CA PHE A 43 7.72 16.87 -5.46
C PHE A 43 8.25 15.82 -6.44
N HIS A 44 9.56 15.78 -6.62
CA HIS A 44 10.23 14.78 -7.44
C HIS A 44 10.62 13.57 -6.61
N ASN A 45 10.15 12.40 -7.01
CA ASN A 45 10.51 11.13 -6.39
C ASN A 45 10.97 10.12 -7.45
N ARG A 46 11.28 8.90 -7.01
CA ARG A 46 11.76 7.86 -7.93
C ARG A 46 10.73 7.48 -8.99
N TYR A 47 9.44 7.50 -8.68
CA TYR A 47 8.38 7.22 -9.66
C TYR A 47 8.29 8.33 -10.70
N THR A 48 8.25 9.60 -10.28
CA THR A 48 8.18 10.72 -11.22
C THR A 48 9.43 10.85 -12.09
N ASN A 49 10.61 10.52 -11.53
CA ASN A 49 11.85 10.47 -12.29
C ASN A 49 11.86 9.28 -13.27
N ALA A 50 11.37 8.10 -12.85
CA ALA A 50 11.26 6.94 -13.73
C ALA A 50 10.27 7.18 -14.87
N MET A 51 9.13 7.82 -14.60
CA MET A 51 8.19 8.28 -15.61
C MET A 51 8.88 9.16 -16.65
N ALA A 52 9.55 10.22 -16.19
CA ALA A 52 10.23 11.19 -17.06
C ALA A 52 11.34 10.55 -17.90
N SER A 53 12.16 9.67 -17.29
CA SER A 53 13.19 8.92 -18.02
C SER A 53 12.61 7.96 -19.06
N TYR A 54 11.47 7.32 -18.77
CA TYR A 54 10.81 6.42 -19.71
C TYR A 54 10.24 7.18 -20.92
N THR A 55 9.68 8.37 -20.68
CA THR A 55 9.08 9.21 -21.72
C THR A 55 10.06 10.15 -22.42
N ASP A 56 11.36 10.09 -22.08
CA ASP A 56 12.39 11.04 -22.54
C ASP A 56 11.96 12.51 -22.38
N ALA A 57 11.32 12.83 -21.26
CA ALA A 57 10.81 14.16 -20.93
C ALA A 57 11.51 14.73 -19.70
N ASP A 58 11.49 16.06 -19.54
CA ASP A 58 11.88 16.66 -18.28
C ASP A 58 10.81 16.37 -17.20
N PRO A 59 11.20 15.96 -15.97
CA PRO A 59 10.22 15.68 -14.92
C PRO A 59 9.31 16.86 -14.59
N LYS A 60 9.79 18.11 -14.63
CA LYS A 60 8.96 19.28 -14.34
C LYS A 60 7.96 19.52 -15.45
N GLU A 61 8.40 19.39 -16.71
CA GLU A 61 7.49 19.52 -17.86
C GLU A 61 6.39 18.47 -17.83
N LEU A 62 6.73 17.22 -17.50
CA LEU A 62 5.75 16.14 -17.35
C LEU A 62 4.77 16.43 -16.20
N LEU A 63 5.29 16.77 -15.02
CA LEU A 63 4.46 17.00 -13.85
C LEU A 63 3.58 18.25 -14.01
N ALA A 64 4.04 19.31 -14.68
CA ALA A 64 3.26 20.51 -14.94
C ALA A 64 2.01 20.25 -15.79
N LYS A 65 2.01 19.20 -16.62
CA LYS A 65 0.83 18.78 -17.40
C LYS A 65 -0.23 18.05 -16.58
N ILE A 66 0.11 17.58 -15.38
CA ILE A 66 -0.79 16.82 -14.51
C ILE A 66 -1.41 17.79 -13.49
N ALA A 67 -2.67 18.17 -13.71
CA ALA A 67 -3.42 18.96 -12.74
C ALA A 67 -4.00 18.05 -11.64
N VAL A 68 -4.27 18.64 -10.49
CA VAL A 68 -4.97 17.96 -9.38
C VAL A 68 -6.36 18.55 -9.27
N PHE A 69 -7.36 17.69 -9.19
CA PHE A 69 -8.75 18.05 -8.98
C PHE A 69 -9.25 17.48 -7.67
N LYS A 70 -10.16 18.19 -7.01
CA LYS A 70 -10.88 17.70 -5.84
C LYS A 70 -12.33 17.46 -6.19
N CYS A 71 -12.83 16.26 -5.89
CA CYS A 71 -14.23 15.90 -6.13
C CYS A 71 -15.15 16.58 -5.11
N GLU A 72 -16.25 17.18 -5.57
CA GLU A 72 -17.23 17.84 -4.69
C GLU A 72 -18.12 16.86 -3.92
N VAL A 73 -18.17 15.60 -4.34
CA VAL A 73 -19.04 14.59 -3.73
C VAL A 73 -18.34 13.83 -2.60
N CYS A 74 -17.15 13.27 -2.85
CA CYS A 74 -16.44 12.45 -1.86
C CYS A 74 -15.14 13.10 -1.38
N SER A 75 -14.85 14.33 -1.78
CA SER A 75 -13.63 15.08 -1.45
C SER A 75 -12.31 14.45 -1.93
N THR A 76 -12.32 13.31 -2.61
CA THR A 76 -11.13 12.67 -3.17
C THR A 76 -10.39 13.64 -4.08
N GLU A 77 -9.08 13.74 -3.87
CA GLU A 77 -8.17 14.48 -4.73
C GLU A 77 -7.54 13.52 -5.74
N TYR A 78 -7.47 13.91 -7.01
CA TYR A 78 -6.98 13.04 -8.06
C TYR A 78 -6.36 13.81 -9.22
N CYS A 79 -5.39 13.18 -9.85
CA CYS A 79 -4.64 13.70 -10.97
C CYS A 79 -5.40 13.49 -12.29
N ASP A 80 -5.50 14.55 -13.10
CA ASP A 80 -6.08 14.52 -14.45
C ASP A 80 -5.38 15.56 -15.35
N PRO A 81 -4.82 15.16 -16.51
CA PRO A 81 -4.70 13.79 -17.01
C PRO A 81 -3.77 12.93 -16.15
N TRP A 82 -3.88 11.60 -16.30
CA TRP A 82 -3.05 10.63 -15.59
C TRP A 82 -2.53 9.55 -16.53
N LEU A 83 -1.63 8.69 -16.04
CA LEU A 83 -1.02 7.61 -16.81
C LEU A 83 -2.07 6.67 -17.41
N LYS A 84 -1.91 6.35 -18.70
CA LYS A 84 -2.63 5.25 -19.36
C LYS A 84 -2.34 3.93 -18.64
N ARG A 85 -3.28 2.99 -18.71
CA ARG A 85 -3.24 1.75 -17.92
C ARG A 85 -2.09 0.82 -18.30
N ASP A 86 -1.75 0.76 -19.58
CA ASP A 86 -0.60 0.02 -20.10
C ASP A 86 0.72 0.62 -19.60
N PHE A 87 0.87 1.93 -19.73
CA PHE A 87 2.06 2.63 -19.22
C PHE A 87 2.19 2.52 -17.69
N ALA A 88 1.09 2.66 -16.96
CA ALA A 88 1.08 2.42 -15.52
C ALA A 88 1.49 0.98 -15.18
N ALA A 89 0.96 -0.03 -15.88
CA ALA A 89 1.32 -1.42 -15.64
C ALA A 89 2.82 -1.68 -15.86
N GLU A 90 3.41 -1.04 -16.86
CA GLU A 90 4.85 -1.11 -17.11
C GLU A 90 5.66 -0.35 -16.05
N LEU A 91 5.25 0.86 -15.69
CA LEU A 91 5.90 1.66 -14.66
C LEU A 91 5.92 0.94 -13.31
N TYR A 92 4.76 0.56 -12.76
CA TYR A 92 4.68 -0.05 -11.43
C TYR A 92 5.09 -1.52 -11.46
N GLY A 93 4.75 -2.26 -12.52
CA GLY A 93 5.00 -3.69 -12.59
C GLY A 93 6.40 -4.05 -13.08
N VAL A 94 7.08 -3.20 -13.86
CA VAL A 94 8.38 -3.54 -14.46
C VAL A 94 9.45 -2.54 -14.03
N VAL A 95 9.31 -1.27 -14.40
CA VAL A 95 10.34 -0.24 -14.18
C VAL A 95 10.60 -0.01 -12.69
N MET A 96 9.53 0.13 -11.94
CA MET A 96 9.51 0.34 -10.50
C MET A 96 8.97 -0.90 -9.78
N GLY A 97 9.26 -2.10 -10.29
CA GLY A 97 8.69 -3.38 -9.88
C GLY A 97 8.75 -3.73 -8.39
N GLN A 98 9.40 -2.94 -7.54
CA GLN A 98 9.52 -3.16 -6.10
C GLN A 98 8.61 -2.22 -5.28
N HIS A 99 7.71 -2.79 -4.46
CA HIS A 99 6.99 -2.02 -3.43
C HIS A 99 7.92 -1.65 -2.25
N ARG A 100 8.59 -0.50 -2.36
CA ARG A 100 9.65 -0.09 -1.42
C ARG A 100 9.19 0.03 0.03
N PHE A 101 7.99 0.56 0.29
CA PHE A 101 7.48 0.66 1.66
C PHE A 101 7.27 -0.71 2.29
N GLY A 102 6.66 -1.65 1.55
CA GLY A 102 6.51 -3.03 1.99
C GLY A 102 7.86 -3.68 2.32
N TRP A 103 8.83 -3.60 1.41
CA TRP A 103 10.16 -4.16 1.66
C TRP A 103 10.91 -3.48 2.79
N TRP A 104 10.84 -2.15 2.89
CA TRP A 104 11.39 -1.43 4.04
C TRP A 104 10.78 -1.92 5.36
N ALA A 105 9.45 -2.10 5.42
CA ALA A 105 8.81 -2.66 6.62
C ALA A 105 9.33 -4.07 6.93
N PHE A 106 9.48 -4.93 5.91
CA PHE A 106 10.10 -6.24 6.08
C PHE A 106 11.54 -6.14 6.62
N ASP A 107 12.36 -5.25 6.07
CA ASP A 107 13.75 -5.08 6.47
C ASP A 107 13.88 -4.60 7.93
N GLN A 108 12.99 -3.71 8.36
CA GLN A 108 12.92 -3.24 9.74
C GLN A 108 12.53 -4.39 10.70
N TRP A 109 11.54 -5.21 10.31
CA TRP A 109 11.18 -6.44 11.03
C TRP A 109 12.37 -7.41 11.11
N ALA A 110 13.02 -7.69 9.98
CA ALA A 110 14.14 -8.63 9.89
C ALA A 110 15.38 -8.16 10.67
N SER A 111 15.57 -6.84 10.79
CA SER A 111 16.69 -6.24 11.52
C SER A 111 16.43 -6.06 13.01
N ASN A 112 15.24 -6.44 13.51
CA ASN A 112 14.77 -6.14 14.87
C ASN A 112 14.93 -4.64 15.23
N LYS A 113 14.82 -3.76 14.24
CA LYS A 113 14.78 -2.33 14.50
C LYS A 113 13.34 -2.02 14.87
N GLN A 114 13.10 -1.85 16.17
CA GLN A 114 11.80 -1.48 16.72
C GLN A 114 11.31 -0.09 16.24
N GLU A 115 12.04 0.57 15.35
CA GLU A 115 11.59 1.67 14.48
C GLU A 115 10.54 1.21 13.45
N PHE A 116 9.81 0.13 13.70
CA PHE A 116 8.69 -0.39 12.92
C PHE A 116 7.47 0.57 12.94
N SER A 117 7.71 1.84 13.28
CA SER A 117 6.78 2.82 13.80
C SER A 117 7.03 4.22 13.21
N THR A 118 7.94 4.44 12.26
CA THR A 118 8.40 5.81 11.99
C THR A 118 7.75 6.54 10.81
N SER A 119 6.70 6.01 10.16
CA SER A 119 6.20 6.73 8.97
C SER A 119 4.72 6.61 8.61
N SER A 120 3.82 6.22 9.52
CA SER A 120 2.37 6.41 9.23
C SER A 120 1.41 6.05 10.35
N MET A 121 1.71 5.00 11.14
CA MET A 121 0.72 4.44 12.07
C MET A 121 1.31 3.42 13.08
N ASN A 122 0.83 3.47 14.32
CA ASN A 122 1.01 2.48 15.37
C ASN A 122 0.12 1.25 15.11
N ARG A 123 0.69 0.25 14.43
CA ARG A 123 0.01 -1.01 14.11
C ARG A 123 -0.49 -1.78 15.35
N GLY A 124 0.19 -1.70 16.49
CA GLY A 124 -0.27 -2.36 17.72
C GLY A 124 -1.52 -1.71 18.30
N ALA A 125 -1.56 -0.38 18.31
CA ALA A 125 -2.74 0.38 18.72
C ALA A 125 -3.91 0.16 17.73
N LEU A 126 -3.64 0.17 16.41
CA LEU A 126 -4.65 -0.13 15.41
C LEU A 126 -5.18 -1.57 15.56
N TRP A 127 -4.32 -2.55 15.81
CA TRP A 127 -4.74 -3.93 16.05
C TRP A 127 -5.63 -4.05 17.29
N THR A 128 -5.29 -3.34 18.36
CA THR A 128 -6.10 -3.28 19.59
C THR A 128 -7.46 -2.68 19.31
N TYR A 129 -7.51 -1.53 18.64
CA TYR A 129 -8.75 -0.87 18.22
C TYR A 129 -9.61 -1.78 17.33
N LEU A 130 -8.99 -2.49 16.38
CA LEU A 130 -9.68 -3.45 15.54
C LEU A 130 -10.29 -4.60 16.36
N LEU A 131 -9.58 -5.13 17.34
CA LEU A 131 -10.11 -6.20 18.21
C LEU A 131 -11.25 -5.74 19.10
N GLU A 132 -11.27 -4.48 19.53
CA GLU A 132 -12.40 -3.92 20.30
C GLU A 132 -13.71 -3.94 19.49
N HIS A 133 -13.63 -3.83 18.17
CA HIS A 133 -14.79 -3.81 17.27
C HIS A 133 -15.07 -5.16 16.61
N ALA A 134 -14.02 -5.93 16.30
CA ALA A 134 -14.16 -7.24 15.68
C ALA A 134 -14.39 -8.34 16.73
N GLY A 135 -13.90 -8.21 17.96
CA GLY A 135 -13.77 -9.33 18.88
C GLY A 135 -12.70 -10.31 18.41
N GLN A 136 -12.96 -11.62 18.50
CA GLN A 136 -12.00 -12.64 18.06
C GLN A 136 -11.84 -12.64 16.52
N ILE A 137 -10.59 -12.73 16.05
CA ILE A 137 -10.24 -12.80 14.62
C ILE A 137 -9.49 -14.11 14.36
N ASP A 138 -10.13 -15.06 13.69
CA ASP A 138 -9.56 -16.37 13.36
C ASP A 138 -9.06 -16.45 11.92
N LYS A 139 -9.77 -15.82 10.98
CA LYS A 139 -9.42 -15.72 9.56
C LYS A 139 -9.16 -14.26 9.18
N TYR A 140 -7.91 -13.98 8.85
CA TYR A 140 -7.44 -12.67 8.47
C TYR A 140 -6.81 -12.71 7.08
N ALA A 141 -7.03 -11.67 6.28
CA ALA A 141 -6.31 -11.51 5.02
C ALA A 141 -5.81 -10.07 4.78
N GLU A 142 -4.74 -9.95 4.01
CA GLU A 142 -4.30 -8.69 3.41
C GLU A 142 -4.45 -8.76 1.90
N VAL A 143 -4.68 -7.62 1.25
CA VAL A 143 -4.71 -7.54 -0.20
C VAL A 143 -3.35 -7.06 -0.72
N ASN A 144 -2.80 -7.82 -1.68
CA ASN A 144 -1.63 -7.50 -2.48
C ASN A 144 -0.29 -7.42 -1.73
N CYS A 145 -0.06 -6.43 -0.87
CA CYS A 145 1.23 -6.29 -0.18
C CYS A 145 1.23 -7.01 1.18
N PRO A 146 2.09 -8.04 1.38
CA PRO A 146 2.17 -8.75 2.65
C PRO A 146 2.94 -8.02 3.74
N PHE A 147 3.57 -6.88 3.48
CA PHE A 147 4.47 -6.25 4.47
C PHE A 147 4.01 -4.87 4.93
N ALA A 148 3.00 -4.30 4.26
CA ALA A 148 2.40 -3.02 4.61
C ALA A 148 1.43 -3.11 5.80
N GLY A 149 0.83 -4.29 6.04
CA GLY A 149 -0.21 -4.49 7.05
C GLY A 149 0.26 -5.11 8.36
N PHE A 150 -0.57 -5.97 8.95
CA PHE A 150 -0.30 -6.66 10.20
C PHE A 150 0.53 -7.95 10.05
N THR A 151 0.75 -8.49 8.86
CA THR A 151 1.54 -9.72 8.66
C THR A 151 2.84 -9.77 9.48
N THR A 152 3.70 -8.77 9.34
CA THR A 152 4.97 -8.63 10.07
C THR A 152 4.75 -8.27 11.54
N HIS A 153 3.60 -7.67 11.88
CA HIS A 153 3.18 -7.48 13.27
C HIS A 153 2.81 -8.82 13.94
N PHE A 154 2.03 -9.69 13.29
CA PHE A 154 1.63 -11.01 13.78
C PHE A 154 2.80 -11.93 14.10
N ASP A 155 3.89 -11.83 13.35
CA ASP A 155 5.04 -12.65 13.65
C ASP A 155 5.74 -12.22 14.95
N ASN A 156 5.80 -10.91 15.21
CA ASN A 156 6.21 -10.40 16.53
C ASN A 156 5.27 -10.88 17.64
N MET A 157 4.04 -11.30 17.30
CA MET A 157 3.00 -11.73 18.23
C MET A 157 3.06 -13.18 18.66
N ASN A 158 3.83 -14.01 17.96
CA ASN A 158 3.93 -15.45 18.25
C ASN A 158 4.88 -15.78 19.42
N GLY A 159 5.33 -14.76 20.19
CA GLY A 159 6.35 -14.94 21.24
C GLY A 159 7.76 -15.12 20.65
N PRO A 160 8.77 -15.40 21.49
CA PRO A 160 10.09 -15.77 21.00
C PRO A 160 9.99 -17.06 20.17
N LEU A 161 10.54 -17.05 18.95
CA LEU A 161 10.73 -18.27 18.17
C LEU A 161 11.58 -19.27 18.98
N GLU A 162 11.26 -20.56 18.89
CA GLU A 162 12.16 -21.59 19.39
C GLU A 162 13.54 -21.40 18.76
N GLU A 163 14.60 -21.69 19.52
CA GLU A 163 15.98 -21.40 19.12
C GLU A 163 16.35 -22.05 17.77
N THR A 164 15.76 -23.20 17.47
CA THR A 164 15.90 -23.93 16.21
C THR A 164 15.19 -23.26 15.03
N GLU A 165 13.93 -22.85 15.19
CA GLU A 165 13.18 -22.13 14.13
C GLU A 165 13.82 -20.77 13.83
N ARG A 166 14.31 -20.11 14.88
CA ARG A 166 15.08 -18.86 14.76
C ARG A 166 16.37 -19.08 13.98
N ALA A 167 17.09 -20.17 14.25
CA ALA A 167 18.31 -20.51 13.52
C ALA A 167 18.00 -20.81 12.06
N GLU A 168 16.96 -21.57 11.75
CA GLU A 168 16.59 -21.91 10.35
C GLU A 168 16.17 -20.69 9.53
N ILE A 169 15.33 -19.80 10.08
CA ILE A 169 14.92 -18.56 9.41
C ILE A 169 16.12 -17.61 9.25
N SER A 170 16.95 -17.50 10.29
CA SER A 170 18.16 -16.67 10.23
C SER A 170 19.12 -17.22 9.18
N ASP A 171 19.42 -18.52 9.19
CA ASP A 171 20.33 -19.19 8.26
C ASP A 171 19.81 -19.12 6.82
N PHE A 172 18.48 -19.18 6.62
CA PHE A 172 17.88 -18.94 5.32
C PHE A 172 18.11 -17.50 4.83
N ILE A 173 17.81 -16.50 5.67
CA ILE A 173 18.03 -15.08 5.35
C ILE A 173 19.52 -14.78 5.16
N ILE A 174 20.40 -15.34 6.00
CA ILE A 174 21.86 -15.21 5.93
C ILE A 174 22.37 -15.87 4.66
N GLY A 175 21.98 -17.11 4.37
CA GLY A 175 22.39 -17.85 3.18
C GLY A 175 21.96 -17.15 1.90
N MET A 176 20.76 -16.54 1.88
CA MET A 176 20.38 -15.64 0.79
C MET A 176 21.34 -14.46 0.68
N ARG A 177 21.63 -13.75 1.78
CA ARG A 177 22.52 -12.57 1.77
C ARG A 177 23.94 -12.91 1.34
N GLU A 178 24.49 -14.03 1.81
CA GLU A 178 25.83 -14.50 1.45
C GLU A 178 25.92 -14.87 -0.03
N ALA A 179 24.87 -15.49 -0.60
CA ALA A 179 24.80 -15.83 -2.01
C ALA A 179 24.81 -14.59 -2.94
N TYR A 180 24.38 -13.42 -2.45
CA TYR A 180 24.24 -12.21 -3.26
C TYR A 180 25.35 -11.17 -3.07
N HIS A 181 26.40 -11.44 -2.28
CA HIS A 181 27.60 -10.60 -2.15
C HIS A 181 27.33 -9.11 -1.79
N GLU A 182 26.23 -8.78 -1.12
CA GLU A 182 25.95 -7.41 -0.67
C GLU A 182 26.46 -7.21 0.76
N SER A 183 27.76 -6.98 0.91
CA SER A 183 28.40 -6.79 2.23
C SER A 183 28.05 -5.46 2.92
N ASP A 184 27.44 -4.48 2.24
CA ASP A 184 27.52 -3.09 2.70
C ASP A 184 26.18 -2.35 2.93
N GLN A 185 25.01 -2.92 2.63
CA GLN A 185 23.73 -2.16 2.71
C GLN A 185 22.67 -2.65 3.70
N PHE A 186 22.89 -3.77 4.38
CA PHE A 186 21.96 -4.21 5.43
C PHE A 186 22.55 -3.97 6.83
N ALA A 187 22.00 -2.99 7.53
CA ALA A 187 22.43 -2.61 8.87
C ALA A 187 21.98 -3.65 9.91
N GLY A 188 22.76 -4.72 10.02
CA GLY A 188 22.82 -5.58 11.20
C GLY A 188 22.11 -6.92 11.08
N TRP A 189 22.75 -7.93 11.65
CA TRP A 189 22.15 -9.20 12.05
C TRP A 189 20.93 -8.93 12.95
N PRO A 190 19.87 -9.76 12.94
CA PRO A 190 18.86 -9.69 13.97
C PRO A 190 19.54 -9.87 15.33
N LYS A 191 19.79 -8.76 16.04
CA LYS A 191 20.05 -8.82 17.47
C LYS A 191 18.83 -9.49 18.06
N LYS A 192 19.05 -10.53 18.88
CA LYS A 192 18.07 -11.26 19.68
C LYS A 192 16.72 -10.55 19.71
N LEU A 193 15.74 -11.08 18.97
CA LEU A 193 14.39 -10.54 18.87
C LEU A 193 13.78 -10.53 20.28
N ASP A 194 13.85 -9.39 20.97
CA ASP A 194 13.17 -9.18 22.26
C ASP A 194 11.69 -8.92 21.98
N ARG A 195 11.01 -9.99 21.56
CA ARG A 195 9.57 -9.96 21.24
C ARG A 195 8.81 -9.85 22.55
N LYS A 196 8.12 -8.72 22.74
CA LYS A 196 7.09 -8.62 23.77
C LYS A 196 5.86 -9.36 23.29
N ALA A 197 5.27 -10.19 24.15
CA ALA A 197 3.96 -10.75 23.90
C ALA A 197 2.96 -9.59 23.65
N PRO A 198 2.14 -9.66 22.60
CA PRO A 198 1.17 -8.63 22.31
C PRO A 198 -0.03 -8.70 23.24
N PRO A 199 -0.90 -7.67 23.20
CA PRO A 199 -2.15 -7.68 23.93
C PRO A 199 -3.12 -8.81 23.51
N ALA A 200 -2.96 -9.41 22.33
CA ALA A 200 -3.84 -10.46 21.81
C ALA A 200 -3.11 -11.45 20.87
N PRO A 201 -3.58 -12.70 20.73
CA PRO A 201 -2.96 -13.70 19.86
C PRO A 201 -3.11 -13.35 18.38
N ALA A 202 -2.13 -13.75 17.57
CA ALA A 202 -2.23 -13.66 16.12
C ALA A 202 -3.37 -14.55 15.56
N PRO A 203 -4.02 -14.16 14.44
CA PRO A 203 -5.00 -15.01 13.77
C PRO A 203 -4.38 -16.34 13.34
N ARG A 204 -5.12 -17.44 13.53
CA ARG A 204 -4.66 -18.80 13.18
C ARG A 204 -4.55 -19.00 11.67
N ASN A 205 -5.47 -18.42 10.91
CA ASN A 205 -5.51 -18.56 9.46
C ASN A 205 -5.26 -17.21 8.80
N ARG A 206 -4.09 -17.07 8.16
CA ARG A 206 -3.66 -15.84 7.51
C ARG A 206 -3.58 -16.04 6.01
N TYR A 207 -4.09 -15.07 5.26
CA TYR A 207 -4.14 -15.12 3.80
C TYR A 207 -3.59 -13.86 3.17
N LEU A 208 -3.07 -13.99 1.95
CA LEU A 208 -2.75 -12.88 1.07
C LEU A 208 -3.58 -13.01 -0.20
N ILE A 209 -4.48 -12.05 -0.40
CA ILE A 209 -5.37 -11.96 -1.56
C ILE A 209 -4.62 -11.24 -2.67
N ARG A 210 -4.39 -11.92 -3.79
CA ARG A 210 -3.84 -11.30 -5.00
C ARG A 210 -4.97 -10.76 -5.84
N GLU A 211 -4.96 -9.45 -6.02
CA GLU A 211 -5.87 -8.74 -6.92
C GLU A 211 -5.05 -7.94 -7.94
N PRO A 212 -5.04 -8.34 -9.22
CA PRO A 212 -4.29 -7.64 -10.27
C PRO A 212 -4.72 -6.18 -10.43
N SER A 213 -3.76 -5.30 -10.72
CA SER A 213 -4.00 -3.89 -11.05
C SER A 213 -2.86 -3.35 -11.88
N SER A 214 -3.15 -2.41 -12.80
CA SER A 214 -2.13 -1.64 -13.52
C SER A 214 -1.31 -0.73 -12.62
N TYR A 215 -1.81 -0.37 -11.43
CA TYR A 215 -1.11 0.54 -10.52
C TYR A 215 -0.38 -0.22 -9.39
N TYR A 216 -0.18 -1.53 -9.54
CA TYR A 216 0.39 -2.40 -8.51
C TYR A 216 1.61 -3.17 -9.01
N TRP A 217 2.59 -3.37 -8.12
CA TRP A 217 3.86 -4.06 -8.39
C TRP A 217 3.72 -5.54 -8.78
N GLY A 218 2.60 -6.17 -8.41
CA GLY A 218 2.26 -7.52 -8.83
C GLY A 218 3.29 -8.57 -8.43
N ASN A 219 3.44 -9.57 -9.29
CA ASN A 219 4.39 -10.68 -9.09
C ASN A 219 5.86 -10.24 -9.18
N ASN A 220 6.13 -9.05 -9.74
CA ASN A 220 7.48 -8.52 -9.92
C ASN A 220 7.99 -7.76 -8.70
N CYS A 221 7.18 -7.68 -7.63
CA CYS A 221 7.60 -7.17 -6.33
C CYS A 221 8.67 -8.08 -5.71
N VAL A 222 9.92 -7.79 -6.07
CA VAL A 222 11.11 -8.56 -5.75
C VAL A 222 12.12 -7.66 -5.03
N HIS A 223 12.76 -8.21 -4.00
CA HIS A 223 13.94 -7.63 -3.35
C HIS A 223 14.92 -8.76 -3.05
N GLN A 224 16.22 -8.53 -3.26
CA GLN A 224 17.26 -9.55 -3.09
C GLN A 224 16.91 -10.87 -3.80
N ASN A 225 16.47 -10.75 -5.07
CA ASN A 225 16.04 -11.85 -5.94
C ASN A 225 14.92 -12.75 -5.38
N THR A 226 14.17 -12.28 -4.39
CA THR A 226 13.02 -13.02 -3.83
C THR A 226 11.74 -12.21 -3.94
N SER A 227 10.67 -12.87 -4.38
CA SER A 227 9.34 -12.28 -4.43
C SER A 227 8.80 -12.03 -3.02
N CYS A 228 8.14 -10.89 -2.80
CA CYS A 228 7.49 -10.59 -1.52
C CYS A 228 6.44 -11.63 -1.16
N HIS A 229 5.74 -12.19 -2.16
CA HIS A 229 4.75 -13.24 -1.94
C HIS A 229 5.42 -14.54 -1.51
N ALA A 230 6.49 -14.95 -2.19
CA ALA A 230 7.25 -16.14 -1.81
C ALA A 230 7.80 -16.00 -0.38
N MET A 231 8.44 -14.87 -0.09
CA MET A 231 8.98 -14.57 1.24
C MET A 231 7.88 -14.60 2.32
N ALA A 232 6.72 -14.02 2.05
CA ALA A 232 5.62 -13.99 3.00
C ALA A 232 5.07 -15.39 3.29
N THR A 233 4.89 -16.23 2.27
CA THR A 233 4.41 -17.61 2.45
C THR A 233 5.40 -18.47 3.22
N MET A 234 6.70 -18.30 2.97
CA MET A 234 7.76 -19.07 3.63
C MET A 234 7.92 -18.70 5.10
N LEU A 235 7.87 -17.41 5.44
CA LEU A 235 8.18 -16.94 6.79
C LEU A 235 6.96 -16.79 7.70
N PHE A 236 5.79 -16.45 7.14
CA PHE A 236 4.65 -16.03 7.94
C PHE A 236 3.47 -16.99 7.91
N ASN A 237 3.64 -18.21 7.40
CA ASN A 237 2.57 -19.22 7.28
C ASN A 237 1.29 -18.59 6.66
N ILE A 238 1.48 -17.86 5.56
CA ILE A 238 0.41 -17.18 4.84
C ILE A 238 -0.04 -18.05 3.67
N LYS A 239 -1.35 -18.19 3.50
CA LYS A 239 -1.96 -18.87 2.35
C LYS A 239 -2.26 -17.84 1.25
N MET A 240 -1.86 -18.14 0.02
CA MET A 240 -2.18 -17.30 -1.12
C MET A 240 -3.60 -17.60 -1.60
N THR A 241 -4.34 -16.56 -1.99
CA THR A 241 -5.62 -16.70 -2.68
C THR A 241 -5.87 -15.51 -3.63
N SER A 242 -7.06 -15.42 -4.20
CA SER A 242 -7.56 -14.30 -4.99
C SER A 242 -9.05 -14.11 -4.71
N PHE A 243 -9.61 -12.93 -5.00
CA PHE A 243 -11.04 -12.74 -4.83
C PHE A 243 -11.88 -13.69 -5.70
N ASN A 244 -11.38 -14.13 -6.87
CA ASN A 244 -12.07 -15.11 -7.71
C ASN A 244 -12.21 -16.47 -7.02
N GLU A 245 -11.14 -16.93 -6.37
CA GLU A 245 -11.16 -18.18 -5.60
C GLU A 245 -12.06 -18.05 -4.37
N ILE A 246 -11.95 -16.92 -3.65
CA ILE A 246 -12.81 -16.62 -2.49
C ILE A 246 -14.30 -16.66 -2.85
N GLU A 247 -14.68 -16.05 -3.98
CA GLU A 247 -16.06 -16.03 -4.47
C GLU A 247 -16.54 -17.43 -4.88
N THR A 248 -15.65 -18.25 -5.45
CA THR A 248 -15.97 -19.62 -5.90
C THR A 248 -16.13 -20.58 -4.72
N ASP A 249 -15.23 -20.47 -3.74
CA ASP A 249 -15.14 -21.38 -2.60
C ASP A 249 -15.99 -20.91 -1.40
N ALA A 250 -16.66 -19.76 -1.53
CA ALA A 250 -17.45 -19.10 -0.48
C ALA A 250 -16.66 -18.96 0.84
N VAL A 251 -15.40 -18.50 0.74
CA VAL A 251 -14.55 -18.27 1.91
C VAL A 251 -14.91 -16.95 2.57
N ASP A 252 -15.37 -17.00 3.81
CA ASP A 252 -15.54 -15.81 4.64
C ASP A 252 -14.33 -15.54 5.53
N PHE A 253 -14.04 -14.26 5.73
CA PHE A 253 -13.01 -13.72 6.61
C PHE A 253 -13.63 -12.91 7.75
N ASP A 254 -12.97 -12.92 8.90
CA ASP A 254 -13.32 -11.99 9.98
C ASP A 254 -12.88 -10.58 9.60
N VAL A 255 -11.63 -10.46 9.11
CA VAL A 255 -11.07 -9.18 8.67
C VAL A 255 -10.30 -9.33 7.35
N ILE A 256 -10.53 -8.40 6.44
CA ILE A 256 -9.65 -8.15 5.29
C ILE A 256 -9.04 -6.76 5.41
N GLY A 257 -7.72 -6.65 5.22
CA GLY A 257 -6.97 -5.41 5.28
C GLY A 257 -6.47 -4.91 3.93
N LEU A 258 -6.71 -3.63 3.68
CA LEU A 258 -6.27 -2.85 2.52
C LEU A 258 -5.29 -1.77 3.01
N PHE A 259 -4.01 -2.13 3.15
CA PHE A 259 -2.98 -1.24 3.69
C PHE A 259 -2.21 -0.57 2.57
N GLN A 260 -2.40 0.74 2.39
CA GLN A 260 -1.65 1.53 1.42
C GLN A 260 -1.73 0.90 0.01
N ALA A 261 -2.91 0.35 -0.28
CA ALA A 261 -3.15 -0.48 -1.46
C ALA A 261 -4.36 -0.01 -2.26
N LEU A 262 -5.38 0.55 -1.62
CA LEU A 262 -6.64 0.84 -2.31
C LEU A 262 -6.47 1.94 -3.36
N ASP A 263 -5.53 2.86 -3.14
CA ASP A 263 -5.09 3.91 -4.09
C ASP A 263 -4.18 3.41 -5.21
N HIS A 264 -3.86 2.12 -5.22
CA HIS A 264 -3.13 1.41 -6.27
C HIS A 264 -4.04 0.50 -7.11
N PHE A 265 -5.34 0.78 -7.16
CA PHE A 265 -6.30 0.08 -8.02
C PHE A 265 -6.90 0.99 -9.07
N VAL A 266 -7.09 0.42 -10.27
CA VAL A 266 -7.79 1.06 -11.38
C VAL A 266 -9.27 1.29 -11.05
N ASP A 267 -9.87 0.34 -10.33
CA ASP A 267 -11.25 0.43 -9.83
C ASP A 267 -11.26 0.10 -8.34
N PRO A 268 -10.93 1.09 -7.48
CA PRO A 268 -10.81 0.87 -6.04
C PRO A 268 -12.14 0.46 -5.40
N MET A 269 -13.28 0.99 -5.88
CA MET A 269 -14.57 0.65 -5.29
C MET A 269 -15.00 -0.78 -5.60
N THR A 270 -14.65 -1.31 -6.77
CA THR A 270 -14.87 -2.73 -7.05
C THR A 270 -14.07 -3.61 -6.09
N VAL A 271 -12.79 -3.30 -5.85
CA VAL A 271 -11.96 -4.05 -4.89
C VAL A 271 -12.51 -3.96 -3.47
N LEU A 272 -12.91 -2.77 -3.02
CA LEU A 272 -13.51 -2.58 -1.70
C LEU A 272 -14.79 -3.41 -1.55
N ARG A 273 -15.70 -3.41 -2.54
CA ARG A 273 -16.93 -4.21 -2.49
C ARG A 273 -16.67 -5.71 -2.45
N ARG A 274 -15.67 -6.20 -3.21
CA ARG A 274 -15.27 -7.61 -3.15
C ARG A 274 -14.76 -7.99 -1.77
N ALA A 275 -13.95 -7.11 -1.15
CA ALA A 275 -13.51 -7.29 0.23
C ALA A 275 -14.67 -7.29 1.23
N LEU A 276 -15.62 -6.34 1.11
CA LEU A 276 -16.78 -6.23 2.01
C LEU A 276 -17.70 -7.44 1.93
N LYS A 277 -17.90 -7.99 0.72
CA LYS A 277 -18.66 -9.22 0.52
C LYS A 277 -18.00 -10.42 1.22
N ALA A 278 -16.67 -10.52 1.14
CA ALA A 278 -15.89 -11.63 1.66
C ALA A 278 -15.52 -11.52 3.15
N ALA A 279 -15.69 -10.36 3.78
CA ALA A 279 -15.28 -10.11 5.16
C ALA A 279 -16.44 -9.69 6.05
N ARG A 280 -16.27 -9.84 7.36
CA ARG A 280 -17.12 -9.19 8.35
C ARG A 280 -16.75 -7.74 8.55
N ILE A 281 -15.45 -7.44 8.64
CA ILE A 281 -14.93 -6.07 8.69
C ILE A 281 -13.81 -5.93 7.63
N VAL A 282 -13.81 -4.82 6.92
CA VAL A 282 -12.70 -4.41 6.07
C VAL A 282 -12.00 -3.22 6.72
N ILE A 283 -10.70 -3.33 6.92
CA ILE A 283 -9.87 -2.21 7.37
C ILE A 283 -9.16 -1.58 6.18
N VAL A 284 -9.33 -0.28 5.99
CA VAL A 284 -8.67 0.50 4.94
C VAL A 284 -7.70 1.47 5.60
N VAL A 285 -6.46 1.47 5.15
CA VAL A 285 -5.42 2.43 5.57
C VAL A 285 -4.92 3.15 4.32
N GLY A 286 -5.21 4.44 4.20
CA GLY A 286 -4.82 5.26 3.05
C GLY A 286 -3.48 5.95 3.23
N HIS A 287 -2.82 6.32 2.12
CA HIS A 287 -1.60 7.13 2.14
C HIS A 287 -1.86 8.60 2.49
N ASN A 288 -0.93 9.18 3.26
CA ASN A 288 -0.64 10.62 3.40
C ASN A 288 -1.86 11.55 3.35
N TYR A 289 -2.81 11.33 4.26
CA TYR A 289 -4.10 12.03 4.23
C TYR A 289 -3.99 13.54 4.46
N LYS A 290 -2.95 13.98 5.18
CA LYS A 290 -2.71 15.41 5.52
C LYS A 290 -1.81 16.11 4.50
N SER A 291 -1.19 15.38 3.57
CA SER A 291 -0.28 15.96 2.60
C SER A 291 -0.98 16.31 1.29
N VAL A 292 -0.27 17.07 0.46
CA VAL A 292 -0.62 17.19 -0.96
C VAL A 292 -0.44 15.83 -1.63
N ILE A 293 -1.32 15.49 -2.57
CA ILE A 293 -1.14 14.31 -3.41
C ILE A 293 0.21 14.37 -4.13
N HIS A 294 1.09 13.43 -3.81
CA HIS A 294 2.29 13.21 -4.60
C HIS A 294 1.88 12.52 -5.90
N LYS A 295 2.35 13.05 -7.04
CA LYS A 295 2.12 12.51 -8.39
C LYS A 295 2.84 11.17 -8.66
N GLN A 296 2.96 10.32 -7.63
CA GLN A 296 3.18 8.87 -7.72
C GLN A 296 1.89 8.07 -7.56
N HIS A 297 0.79 8.71 -7.12
CA HIS A 297 -0.53 8.09 -7.01
C HIS A 297 -1.52 8.82 -7.91
N GLN A 298 -2.48 8.09 -8.49
CA GLN A 298 -3.54 8.72 -9.27
C GLN A 298 -4.45 9.57 -8.40
N PHE A 299 -4.70 9.13 -7.16
CA PHE A 299 -5.61 9.80 -6.25
C PHE A 299 -5.20 9.57 -4.80
N GLN A 300 -5.72 10.42 -3.92
CA GLN A 300 -5.69 10.24 -2.48
C GLN A 300 -7.09 10.43 -1.90
N PHE A 301 -7.41 9.66 -0.87
CA PHE A 301 -8.72 9.71 -0.24
C PHE A 301 -8.92 11.04 0.50
N GLY A 302 -10.04 11.71 0.21
CA GLY A 302 -10.37 12.99 0.83
C GLY A 302 -11.16 12.85 2.13
N GLY A 303 -11.36 14.00 2.79
CA GLY A 303 -12.02 14.07 4.10
C GLY A 303 -13.44 13.51 4.15
N GLY A 304 -14.19 13.67 3.05
CA GLY A 304 -15.57 13.20 2.89
C GLY A 304 -15.74 11.74 2.46
N LEU A 305 -14.67 10.93 2.44
CA LEU A 305 -14.79 9.52 2.03
C LEU A 305 -15.74 8.75 2.94
N SER A 306 -15.61 8.89 4.27
CA SER A 306 -16.43 8.12 5.21
C SER A 306 -17.91 8.47 5.08
N ASP A 307 -18.25 9.74 4.95
CA ASP A 307 -19.63 10.19 4.71
C ASP A 307 -20.18 9.69 3.37
N TYR A 308 -19.37 9.71 2.31
CA TYR A 308 -19.76 9.14 1.02
C TYR A 308 -20.04 7.63 1.13
N LEU A 309 -19.17 6.88 1.82
CA LEU A 309 -19.34 5.44 2.01
C LEU A 309 -20.58 5.11 2.88
N ARG A 310 -20.86 5.90 3.92
CA ARG A 310 -22.12 5.82 4.69
C ARG A 310 -23.33 6.09 3.80
N GLY A 311 -23.24 7.09 2.92
CA GLY A 311 -24.28 7.38 1.92
C GLY A 311 -24.51 6.25 0.92
N CYS A 312 -23.50 5.40 0.69
CA CYS A 312 -23.60 4.18 -0.10
C CYS A 312 -24.23 2.99 0.68
N GLY A 313 -24.56 3.17 1.96
CA GLY A 313 -25.18 2.15 2.80
C GLY A 313 -24.20 1.27 3.59
N PHE A 314 -22.91 1.62 3.63
CA PHE A 314 -21.93 0.90 4.45
C PHE A 314 -21.90 1.45 5.88
N ALA A 315 -21.69 0.56 6.86
CA ALA A 315 -21.27 0.99 8.18
C ALA A 315 -19.80 1.40 8.11
N VAL A 316 -19.47 2.61 8.59
CA VAL A 316 -18.11 3.16 8.54
C VAL A 316 -17.74 3.79 9.88
N LYS A 317 -16.67 3.28 10.49
CA LYS A 317 -16.02 3.86 11.66
C LYS A 317 -14.68 4.49 11.25
N ASP A 318 -14.56 5.79 11.43
CA ASP A 318 -13.27 6.47 11.34
C ASP A 318 -12.43 6.08 12.56
N VAL A 319 -11.22 5.55 12.35
CA VAL A 319 -10.30 5.27 13.45
C VAL A 319 -9.72 6.60 13.91
N PRO A 320 -9.85 6.98 15.19
CA PRO A 320 -9.32 8.24 15.68
C PRO A 320 -7.80 8.31 15.53
N GLU A 321 -7.32 9.37 14.91
CA GLU A 321 -5.91 9.53 14.56
C GLU A 321 -5.04 9.55 15.83
N GLU A 322 -5.51 10.18 16.91
CA GLU A 322 -4.83 10.26 18.20
C GLU A 322 -4.55 8.89 18.84
N LEU A 323 -5.26 7.84 18.44
CA LEU A 323 -5.02 6.49 18.93
C LEU A 323 -3.91 5.77 18.17
N ILE A 324 -3.73 6.12 16.90
CA ILE A 324 -2.92 5.33 15.97
C ILE A 324 -1.75 6.12 15.37
N ALA A 325 -1.74 7.45 15.46
CA ALA A 325 -0.59 8.25 15.06
C ALA A 325 0.56 8.04 16.04
N ILE A 326 1.77 8.09 15.51
CA ILE A 326 2.99 7.96 16.31
C ILE A 326 3.51 9.34 16.65
N ASP A 327 3.44 10.25 15.68
CA ASP A 327 3.49 11.67 15.85
C ASP A 327 2.22 12.26 15.22
N ILE A 328 1.41 12.96 16.01
CA ILE A 328 0.13 13.51 15.54
C ILE A 328 0.32 14.67 14.55
N ASP A 329 1.48 15.31 14.59
CA ASP A 329 1.84 16.45 13.76
C ASP A 329 2.49 16.03 12.42
N ASP A 330 2.73 14.73 12.21
CA ASP A 330 3.25 14.19 10.95
C ASP A 330 2.20 14.28 9.83
N ASP A 331 2.56 14.93 8.73
CA ASP A 331 1.71 15.12 7.56
C ASP A 331 1.56 13.84 6.72
N GLN A 332 2.38 12.83 6.97
CA GLN A 332 2.31 11.49 6.35
C GLN A 332 1.41 10.52 7.12
N ASN A 333 0.75 10.97 8.19
CA ASN A 333 -0.18 10.13 8.92
C ASN A 333 -1.25 9.54 8.01
N SER A 334 -1.48 8.25 8.20
CA SER A 334 -2.49 7.51 7.45
C SER A 334 -3.86 7.68 8.08
N ARG A 335 -4.88 7.83 7.24
CA ARG A 335 -6.27 7.76 7.70
C ARG A 335 -6.79 6.33 7.60
N CYS A 336 -7.43 5.89 8.66
CA CYS A 336 -7.86 4.51 8.81
C CYS A 336 -9.37 4.42 9.01
N TYR A 337 -9.97 3.43 8.37
CA TYR A 337 -11.41 3.21 8.41
C TYR A 337 -11.69 1.74 8.67
N LEU A 338 -12.65 1.45 9.55
CA LEU A 338 -13.32 0.16 9.61
C LEU A 338 -14.61 0.28 8.80
N ILE A 339 -14.83 -0.64 7.87
CA ILE A 339 -15.97 -0.63 6.95
C ILE A 339 -16.64 -1.99 6.99
N SER A 340 -17.97 -2.03 7.01
CA SER A 340 -18.72 -3.28 6.98
C SER A 340 -20.05 -3.16 6.24
N GLU A 341 -20.47 -4.27 5.61
CA GLU A 341 -21.84 -4.53 5.15
C GLU A 341 -22.62 -5.42 6.13
N LYS A 342 -21.94 -6.03 7.12
CA LYS A 342 -22.47 -7.09 7.99
C LYS A 342 -22.59 -6.66 9.45
N GLU A 343 -21.88 -5.60 9.84
CA GLU A 343 -21.78 -5.07 11.21
C GLU A 343 -22.28 -3.62 11.28
N ASN A 344 -22.72 -3.21 12.46
CA ASN A 344 -22.97 -1.83 12.79
C ASN A 344 -22.00 -1.41 13.91
N PHE A 345 -21.30 -0.30 13.74
CA PHE A 345 -20.25 0.15 14.69
C PHE A 345 -20.76 1.13 15.76
N ASP A 346 -22.07 1.41 15.76
CA ASP A 346 -22.72 2.36 16.66
C ASP A 346 -23.62 1.68 17.71
N ASP A 347 -23.61 0.34 17.78
CA ASP A 347 -24.36 -0.49 18.74
C ASP A 347 -23.59 -0.80 20.03
#